data_AF-A0A6P9EH01-F1
#
_entry.id   AF-A0A6P9EH01-F1
#
_cell.length_a   1.000
_cell.length_b   1.000
_cell.length_c   1.000
_cell.angle_alpha   90.00
_cell.angle_beta   90.00
_cell.angle_gamma   90.00
#
_symmetry.space_group_name_H-M   'P 1'
#
loop_
_entity.id
_entity.type
_entity.pdbx_description
1 polymer ?
#
loop_
_entity_poly.entity_id
_entity_poly.type
_entity_poly.pdbx_seq_one_letter_code
_entity_poly.pdbx_strand_id
1 'polypeptide(L)'
;MKTSSAFPLLLITFSLLKVAASEEGFCSSPYSVVNSDTDSNTLYWKVTNPTLSPPYLRDLPGFTRSVYRKDHALIAPESHVFSPLPEWTDTLGAYLITPAMGSNFVMYLAKMQEKSRSALPPFDVERFIFVVQGAVTVTNASGASDKLIVDSYAYLPPSFQHSVKCDASATLVVFERRYASLENYVAEPTISSTEKQPLLETPGEVFELRKLLPTSLAYDFNIHIMDFQPGEFLNVKEFHYNQHGLLLLEGQGIYRLGDNWIR
;
A
#
# COMPACT_ATOMS: atom_id res chain seq x y z
N MET A 1 35.89 -80.63 25.91
CA MET A 1 35.88 -81.63 24.82
C MET A 1 34.52 -81.62 24.15
N LYS A 2 34.52 -81.69 22.81
CA LYS A 2 33.47 -82.23 21.89
C LYS A 2 32.48 -83.20 22.59
N THR A 3 31.18 -83.32 22.32
CA THR A 3 30.36 -83.21 21.09
C THR A 3 28.90 -83.63 21.41
N SER A 4 27.99 -83.43 20.45
CA SER A 4 26.75 -84.22 20.17
C SER A 4 25.43 -83.68 20.78
N SER A 5 24.49 -83.07 20.03
CA SER A 5 23.55 -83.58 19.00
C SER A 5 22.34 -84.36 19.53
N ALA A 6 21.12 -83.78 19.42
CA ALA A 6 19.91 -84.42 18.89
C ALA A 6 18.70 -83.45 18.74
N PHE A 7 17.88 -83.73 17.73
CA PHE A 7 16.72 -83.05 17.10
C PHE A 7 15.49 -82.78 17.99
N PRO A 8 14.58 -81.81 17.65
CA PRO A 8 13.43 -82.07 16.74
C PRO A 8 13.10 -80.89 15.79
N LEU A 9 12.84 -81.17 14.51
CA LEU A 9 11.52 -81.41 13.88
C LEU A 9 10.86 -80.12 13.36
N LEU A 10 10.79 -80.09 12.03
CA LEU A 10 10.28 -79.07 11.14
C LEU A 10 8.75 -79.09 11.11
N LEU A 11 8.10 -77.93 11.22
CA LEU A 11 6.78 -77.71 10.59
C LEU A 11 6.80 -76.38 9.84
N ILE A 12 6.52 -76.47 8.55
CA ILE A 12 6.48 -75.40 7.56
C ILE A 12 5.06 -74.81 7.56
N THR A 13 4.92 -73.48 7.59
CA THR A 13 3.87 -72.80 6.81
C THR A 13 4.32 -71.42 6.36
N PHE A 14 4.49 -71.31 5.04
CA PHE A 14 4.33 -70.18 4.13
C PHE A 14 4.60 -68.74 4.62
N SER A 15 5.70 -68.24 4.07
CA SER A 15 6.04 -66.86 3.74
C SER A 15 4.92 -66.00 3.17
N LEU A 16 4.86 -64.74 3.63
CA LEU A 16 4.58 -63.57 2.80
C LEU A 16 5.55 -62.45 3.21
N LEU A 17 6.21 -61.88 2.20
CA LEU A 17 7.27 -60.89 2.30
C LEU A 17 6.83 -59.61 3.02
N LYS A 18 7.77 -59.05 3.80
CA LYS A 18 7.78 -57.65 4.22
C LYS A 18 7.92 -56.73 3.00
N VAL A 19 7.07 -55.71 2.94
CA VAL A 19 7.49 -54.36 2.55
C VAL A 19 6.92 -53.42 3.61
N ALA A 20 7.77 -52.97 4.53
CA ALA A 20 7.45 -51.85 5.39
C ALA A 20 7.99 -50.60 4.68
N ALA A 21 7.11 -49.85 4.02
CA ALA A 21 7.40 -48.49 3.63
C ALA A 21 7.23 -47.61 4.86
N SER A 22 8.32 -46.96 5.27
CA SER A 22 8.30 -45.86 6.23
C SER A 22 7.56 -44.69 5.59
N GLU A 23 6.35 -44.38 6.04
CA GLU A 23 5.79 -43.06 5.80
C GLU A 23 6.42 -42.10 6.80
N GLU A 24 7.28 -41.23 6.26
CA GLU A 24 7.84 -40.09 6.96
C GLU A 24 6.70 -39.21 7.47
N GLY A 25 6.77 -38.87 8.76
CA GLY A 25 5.87 -37.93 9.40
C GLY A 25 6.01 -36.55 8.77
N PHE A 26 5.04 -36.18 7.93
CA PHE A 26 4.82 -34.79 7.59
C PHE A 26 4.33 -34.05 8.84
N CYS A 27 5.08 -33.03 9.26
CA CYS A 27 4.59 -32.03 10.21
C CYS A 27 3.34 -31.37 9.62
N SER A 28 2.16 -31.77 10.08
CA SER A 28 0.92 -31.08 9.82
C SER A 28 0.91 -29.78 10.61
N SER A 29 1.31 -28.69 9.94
CA SER A 29 0.94 -27.33 10.35
C SER A 29 -0.59 -27.26 10.44
N PRO A 30 -1.18 -26.67 11.50
CA PRO A 30 -2.61 -26.43 11.50
C PRO A 30 -2.92 -25.49 10.35
N TYR A 31 -3.54 -26.04 9.29
CA TYR A 31 -4.22 -25.25 8.28
C TYR A 31 -5.24 -24.37 9.01
N SER A 32 -4.89 -23.10 9.19
CA SER A 32 -5.89 -22.07 9.41
C SER A 32 -6.77 -22.11 8.16
N VAL A 33 -7.97 -22.65 8.31
CA VAL A 33 -9.06 -22.46 7.36
C VAL A 33 -9.19 -20.96 7.18
N VAL A 34 -8.65 -20.45 6.07
CA VAL A 34 -9.05 -19.14 5.57
C VAL A 34 -10.49 -19.35 5.14
N ASN A 35 -11.43 -18.82 5.91
CA ASN A 35 -12.78 -18.63 5.43
C ASN A 35 -12.68 -17.73 4.19
N SER A 36 -12.75 -18.35 3.01
CA SER A 36 -12.64 -17.68 1.71
C SER A 36 -13.85 -16.82 1.36
N ASP A 37 -14.83 -16.70 2.26
CA ASP A 37 -16.17 -16.22 1.90
C ASP A 37 -16.55 -14.88 2.56
N THR A 38 -15.57 -14.14 3.12
CA THR A 38 -15.78 -12.78 3.67
C THR A 38 -14.80 -11.71 3.18
N ASP A 39 -13.74 -12.08 2.46
CA ASP A 39 -12.61 -11.19 2.14
C ASP A 39 -12.66 -10.54 0.75
N SER A 40 -13.75 -10.69 -0.02
CA SER A 40 -13.73 -10.36 -1.47
C SER A 40 -14.26 -8.97 -1.88
N ASN A 41 -14.80 -8.13 -0.98
CA ASN A 41 -15.66 -7.01 -1.42
C ASN A 41 -15.30 -5.60 -0.92
N THR A 42 -14.08 -5.35 -0.40
CA THR A 42 -13.68 -3.97 -0.04
C THR A 42 -12.57 -3.46 -0.96
N LEU A 43 -12.86 -2.34 -1.64
CA LEU A 43 -11.92 -1.65 -2.52
C LEU A 43 -10.63 -1.32 -1.76
N TYR A 44 -9.47 -1.54 -2.39
CA TYR A 44 -8.13 -1.29 -1.83
C TYR A 44 -7.75 -2.10 -0.58
N TRP A 45 -8.48 -3.18 -0.25
CA TRP A 45 -8.19 -4.03 0.92
C TRP A 45 -6.72 -4.45 1.05
N LYS A 46 -6.08 -4.80 -0.07
CA LYS A 46 -4.68 -5.26 -0.09
C LYS A 46 -3.65 -4.18 0.30
N VAL A 47 -4.03 -2.90 0.29
CA VAL A 47 -3.17 -1.81 0.78
C VAL A 47 -2.92 -1.95 2.29
N THR A 48 -3.97 -2.28 3.05
CA THR A 48 -3.89 -2.48 4.51
C THR A 48 -3.66 -3.92 4.91
N ASN A 49 -3.96 -4.87 4.01
CA ASN A 49 -3.86 -6.30 4.22
C ASN A 49 -3.08 -6.97 3.07
N PRO A 50 -1.77 -6.68 2.93
CA PRO A 50 -0.97 -7.18 1.83
C PRO A 50 -0.84 -8.71 1.88
N THR A 51 -0.82 -9.34 0.70
CA THR A 51 -0.69 -10.81 0.57
C THR A 51 0.56 -11.34 1.28
N LEU A 52 1.69 -10.66 1.13
CA LEU A 52 2.88 -10.89 1.95
C LEU A 52 2.91 -9.83 3.06
N SER A 53 2.36 -10.20 4.22
CA SER A 53 2.26 -9.33 5.40
C SER A 53 3.42 -9.52 6.39
N PRO A 54 3.73 -8.50 7.23
CA PRO A 54 4.85 -8.57 8.18
C PRO A 54 4.81 -9.77 9.14
N PRO A 55 3.64 -10.26 9.63
CA PRO A 55 3.58 -11.48 10.44
C PRO A 55 4.21 -12.73 9.80
N TYR A 56 4.19 -12.85 8.46
CA TYR A 56 4.81 -13.98 7.76
C TYR A 56 6.34 -13.93 7.72
N LEU A 57 6.94 -12.79 8.06
CA LEU A 57 8.38 -12.56 8.01
C LEU A 57 9.08 -12.65 9.39
N ARG A 58 8.33 -12.97 10.45
CA ARG A 58 8.82 -12.96 11.84
C ARG A 58 10.01 -13.90 12.07
N ASP A 59 10.07 -15.02 11.34
CA ASP A 59 11.12 -16.03 11.45
C ASP A 59 12.28 -15.81 10.48
N LEU A 60 12.33 -14.65 9.81
CA LEU A 60 13.42 -14.23 8.91
C LEU A 60 14.12 -12.98 9.47
N PRO A 61 15.04 -13.14 10.44
CA PRO A 61 15.70 -12.00 11.09
C PRO A 61 16.39 -11.07 10.09
N GLY A 62 16.00 -9.79 10.09
CA GLY A 62 16.58 -8.76 9.24
C GLY A 62 16.11 -8.78 7.78
N PHE A 63 15.22 -9.69 7.40
CA PHE A 63 14.67 -9.71 6.04
C PHE A 63 13.74 -8.53 5.81
N THR A 64 13.89 -7.87 4.66
CA THR A 64 12.98 -6.85 4.15
C THR A 64 13.06 -6.80 2.63
N ARG A 65 11.93 -6.51 1.99
CA ARG A 65 11.88 -6.18 0.55
C ARG A 65 12.25 -4.73 0.28
N SER A 66 12.23 -3.87 1.31
CA SER A 66 12.49 -2.44 1.14
C SER A 66 13.93 -2.17 0.70
N VAL A 67 14.08 -1.24 -0.23
CA VAL A 67 15.36 -0.80 -0.77
C VAL A 67 15.35 0.72 -0.88
N TYR A 68 16.42 1.36 -0.43
CA TYR A 68 16.66 2.78 -0.67
C TYR A 68 17.94 2.95 -1.50
N ARG A 69 17.83 3.64 -2.64
CA ARG A 69 18.95 3.96 -3.54
C ARG A 69 18.99 5.47 -3.81
N LYS A 70 20.00 5.90 -4.57
CA LYS A 70 20.25 7.30 -4.90
C LYS A 70 19.08 7.98 -5.63
N ASP A 71 18.42 7.25 -6.53
CA ASP A 71 17.44 7.78 -7.48
C ASP A 71 16.04 7.16 -7.33
N HIS A 72 15.89 6.16 -6.46
CA HIS A 72 14.61 5.52 -6.20
C HIS A 72 14.58 4.77 -4.87
N ALA A 73 13.37 4.42 -4.41
CA ALA A 73 13.15 3.57 -3.27
C ALA A 73 11.97 2.63 -3.51
N LEU A 74 12.06 1.41 -2.96
CA LEU A 74 10.92 0.53 -2.70
C LEU A 74 10.69 0.52 -1.20
N ILE A 75 9.50 0.88 -0.75
CA ILE A 75 9.14 0.89 0.67
C ILE A 75 8.02 -0.13 0.86
N ALA A 76 8.36 -1.28 1.44
CA ALA A 76 7.44 -2.39 1.65
C ALA A 76 6.76 -2.33 3.03
N PRO A 77 5.58 -2.96 3.20
CA PRO A 77 4.77 -2.85 4.42
C PRO A 77 5.50 -3.17 5.73
N GLU A 78 6.41 -4.14 5.72
CA GLU A 78 7.19 -4.55 6.90
C GLU A 78 8.21 -3.51 7.37
N SER A 79 8.47 -2.47 6.57
CA SER A 79 9.38 -1.38 6.91
C SER A 79 8.68 -0.07 7.27
N HIS A 80 7.34 -0.04 7.30
CA HIS A 80 6.61 1.15 7.74
C HIS A 80 6.86 1.41 9.22
N VAL A 81 7.32 2.62 9.56
CA VAL A 81 7.52 3.05 10.94
C VAL A 81 6.37 3.97 11.35
N PHE A 82 5.42 3.43 12.11
CA PHE A 82 4.29 4.20 12.63
C PHE A 82 4.66 4.89 13.95
N SER A 83 4.37 6.19 14.03
CA SER A 83 4.53 7.00 15.24
C SER A 83 3.40 8.02 15.34
N PRO A 84 3.06 8.56 16.53
CA PRO A 84 2.05 9.61 16.64
C PRO A 84 2.35 10.79 15.71
N LEU A 85 1.39 11.21 14.90
CA LEU A 85 1.55 12.40 14.05
C LEU A 85 1.53 13.65 14.93
N PRO A 86 2.55 14.53 14.85
CA PRO A 86 2.58 15.76 15.63
C PRO A 86 1.30 16.59 15.43
N GLU A 87 0.71 17.06 16.54
CA GLU A 87 -0.52 17.88 16.59
C GLU A 87 -1.81 17.19 16.11
N TRP A 88 -1.73 16.00 15.50
CA TRP A 88 -2.91 15.19 15.22
C TRP A 88 -3.38 14.52 16.52
N THR A 89 -4.69 14.34 16.66
CA THR A 89 -5.29 13.60 17.78
C THR A 89 -5.51 12.14 17.39
N ASP A 90 -5.10 11.18 18.22
CA ASP A 90 -5.32 9.74 18.07
C ASP A 90 -5.05 9.19 16.65
N THR A 91 -3.94 9.64 16.06
CA THR A 91 -3.52 9.24 14.71
C THR A 91 -2.06 8.82 14.69
N LEU A 92 -1.78 7.64 14.14
CA LEU A 92 -0.42 7.18 13.85
C LEU A 92 -0.07 7.47 12.38
N GLY A 93 1.12 8.01 12.13
CA GLY A 93 1.65 8.27 10.81
C GLY A 93 2.90 7.46 10.52
N ALA A 94 3.04 7.01 9.27
CA ALA A 94 4.27 6.48 8.72
C ALA A 94 4.68 7.31 7.50
N TYR A 95 5.72 8.13 7.65
CA TYR A 95 6.33 8.84 6.55
C TYR A 95 7.05 7.87 5.63
N LEU A 96 6.67 7.88 4.35
CA LEU A 96 7.27 7.04 3.31
C LEU A 96 8.32 7.83 2.53
N ILE A 97 7.94 9.02 2.05
CA ILE A 97 8.81 9.90 1.27
C ILE A 97 8.89 11.25 1.98
N THR A 98 10.09 11.82 2.07
CA THR A 98 10.32 13.17 2.57
C THR A 98 11.43 13.86 1.80
N PRO A 99 11.56 15.20 1.89
CA PRO A 99 12.65 15.92 1.25
C PRO A 99 14.06 15.48 1.62
N ALA A 100 14.24 14.74 2.72
CA ALA A 100 15.52 14.09 3.05
C ALA A 100 15.98 13.10 1.96
N MET A 101 15.05 12.60 1.14
CA MET A 101 15.32 11.73 -0.01
C MET A 101 15.56 12.52 -1.32
N GLY A 102 15.49 13.84 -1.31
CA GLY A 102 15.61 14.71 -2.48
C GLY A 102 14.29 15.05 -3.19
N SER A 103 13.15 14.64 -2.65
CA SER A 103 11.83 15.06 -3.13
C SER A 103 11.51 16.51 -2.73
N ASN A 104 10.57 17.14 -3.42
CA ASN A 104 9.98 18.42 -3.00
C ASN A 104 8.61 18.26 -2.28
N PHE A 105 8.22 17.03 -1.96
CA PHE A 105 6.97 16.68 -1.28
C PHE A 105 7.22 15.64 -0.17
N VAL A 106 6.26 15.50 0.74
CA VAL A 106 6.15 14.36 1.65
C VAL A 106 5.01 13.46 1.20
N MET A 107 5.16 12.15 1.42
CA MET A 107 4.11 11.15 1.27
C MET A 107 4.09 10.31 2.54
N TYR A 108 2.92 10.18 3.17
CA TYR A 108 2.78 9.39 4.39
C TYR A 108 1.43 8.69 4.47
N LEU A 109 1.41 7.58 5.21
CA LEU A 109 0.18 6.90 5.60
C LEU A 109 -0.28 7.43 6.96
N ALA A 110 -1.54 7.80 7.09
CA ALA A 110 -2.15 8.20 8.37
C ALA A 110 -3.22 7.20 8.76
N LYS A 111 -3.04 6.54 9.91
CA LYS A 111 -4.00 5.62 10.54
C LYS A 111 -4.77 6.36 11.62
N MET A 112 -5.95 6.82 11.26
CA MET A 112 -6.88 7.54 12.10
C MET A 112 -7.78 6.56 12.88
N GLN A 113 -7.88 6.76 14.19
CA GLN A 113 -8.74 5.97 15.09
C GLN A 113 -10.04 6.71 15.43
N GLU A 114 -10.85 6.14 16.31
CA GLU A 114 -12.11 6.74 16.75
C GLU A 114 -11.84 8.09 17.44
N LYS A 115 -12.62 9.11 17.08
CA LYS A 115 -12.51 10.50 17.58
C LYS A 115 -11.17 11.18 17.26
N SER A 116 -10.46 10.68 16.25
CA SER A 116 -9.23 11.30 15.77
C SER A 116 -9.49 12.56 14.95
N ARG A 117 -8.48 13.44 14.91
CA ARG A 117 -8.54 14.71 14.18
C ARG A 117 -7.17 15.08 13.61
N SER A 118 -7.15 15.60 12.38
CA SER A 118 -5.93 16.14 11.77
C SER A 118 -5.52 17.49 12.33
N ALA A 119 -4.21 17.73 12.36
CA ALA A 119 -3.65 19.08 12.47
C ALA A 119 -3.72 19.81 11.12
N LEU A 120 -3.62 21.13 11.15
CA LEU A 120 -3.34 21.92 9.95
C LEU A 120 -1.90 21.65 9.49
N PRO A 121 -1.63 21.67 8.17
CA PRO A 121 -0.25 21.65 7.69
C PRO A 121 0.44 23.00 8.00
N PRO A 122 1.77 23.07 7.90
CA PRO A 122 2.50 24.33 8.03
C PRO A 122 2.05 25.41 7.02
N PHE A 123 2.43 26.65 7.27
CA PHE A 123 2.14 27.76 6.35
C PHE A 123 2.71 27.52 4.94
N ASP A 124 1.95 27.92 3.91
CA ASP A 124 2.22 27.69 2.48
C ASP A 124 2.31 26.23 2.03
N VAL A 125 1.90 25.29 2.88
CA VAL A 125 1.85 23.87 2.52
C VAL A 125 0.47 23.52 2.01
N GLU A 126 0.40 23.02 0.78
CA GLU A 126 -0.80 22.39 0.22
C GLU A 126 -0.84 20.91 0.62
N ARG A 127 -2.06 20.37 0.74
CA ARG A 127 -2.29 19.00 1.19
C ARG A 127 -3.26 18.29 0.25
N PHE A 128 -2.91 17.07 -0.15
CA PHE A 128 -3.80 16.14 -0.81
C PHE A 128 -4.02 14.90 0.06
N ILE A 129 -5.27 14.49 0.21
CA ILE A 129 -5.68 13.35 1.02
C ILE A 129 -6.46 12.38 0.14
N PHE A 130 -6.15 11.09 0.22
CA PHE A 130 -6.91 10.03 -0.44
C PHE A 130 -7.24 8.92 0.56
N VAL A 131 -8.51 8.51 0.60
CA VAL A 131 -9.00 7.50 1.55
C VAL A 131 -8.81 6.10 0.95
N VAL A 132 -7.94 5.30 1.58
CA VAL A 132 -7.72 3.90 1.18
C VAL A 132 -8.49 2.91 2.04
N GLN A 133 -8.94 3.32 3.22
CA GLN A 133 -9.76 2.50 4.11
C GLN A 133 -10.67 3.39 4.96
N GLY A 134 -11.90 2.96 5.19
CA GLY A 134 -12.82 3.61 6.11
C GLY A 134 -13.43 4.89 5.55
N ALA A 135 -13.67 5.87 6.42
CA ALA A 135 -14.23 7.16 6.04
C ALA A 135 -13.78 8.26 6.99
N VAL A 136 -13.68 9.48 6.46
CA VAL A 136 -13.38 10.69 7.22
C VAL A 136 -14.34 11.81 6.82
N THR A 137 -14.44 12.84 7.66
CA THR A 137 -15.17 14.06 7.33
C THR A 137 -14.20 15.22 7.28
N VAL A 138 -14.19 15.94 6.17
CA VAL A 138 -13.41 17.17 5.98
C VAL A 138 -14.34 18.34 6.20
N THR A 139 -13.99 19.22 7.13
CA THR A 139 -14.72 20.45 7.44
C THR A 139 -13.84 21.65 7.15
N ASN A 140 -14.35 22.65 6.43
CA ASN A 140 -13.65 23.90 6.18
C ASN A 140 -13.95 24.97 7.27
N ALA A 141 -13.32 26.14 7.16
CA ALA A 141 -13.53 27.24 8.11
C ALA A 141 -14.96 27.84 8.12
N SER A 142 -15.74 27.69 7.05
CA SER A 142 -17.14 28.13 7.04
C SER A 142 -18.09 27.13 7.70
N GLY A 143 -17.58 25.97 8.12
CA GLY A 143 -18.35 24.89 8.74
C GLY A 143 -18.97 23.92 7.74
N ALA A 144 -18.80 24.14 6.42
CA ALA A 144 -19.22 23.17 5.42
C ALA A 144 -18.40 21.89 5.58
N SER A 145 -19.08 20.74 5.56
CA SER A 145 -18.50 19.43 5.87
C SER A 145 -18.87 18.41 4.82
N ASP A 146 -17.87 17.70 4.32
CA ASP A 146 -18.02 16.67 3.30
C ASP A 146 -17.47 15.34 3.83
N LYS A 147 -18.23 14.26 3.62
CA LYS A 147 -17.81 12.91 4.00
C LYS A 147 -17.05 12.28 2.84
N LEU A 148 -15.81 11.88 3.11
CA LEU A 148 -14.96 11.14 2.19
C LEU A 148 -14.98 9.67 2.61
N ILE A 149 -15.32 8.80 1.67
CA ILE A 149 -15.25 7.34 1.82
C ILE A 149 -14.05 6.81 1.03
N VAL A 150 -13.79 5.50 1.09
CA VAL A 150 -12.77 4.86 0.23
C VAL A 150 -12.92 5.34 -1.23
N ASP A 151 -11.79 5.64 -1.87
CA ASP A 151 -11.70 6.21 -3.23
C ASP A 151 -12.13 7.69 -3.37
N SER A 152 -12.49 8.34 -2.26
CA SER A 152 -12.66 9.79 -2.20
C SER A 152 -11.33 10.48 -1.86
N TYR A 153 -11.19 11.72 -2.33
CA TYR A 153 -10.04 12.55 -2.07
C TYR A 153 -10.41 14.02 -1.79
N ALA A 154 -9.50 14.72 -1.13
CA ALA A 154 -9.55 16.16 -0.94
C ALA A 154 -8.20 16.79 -1.28
N TYR A 155 -8.23 17.83 -2.10
CA TYR A 155 -7.15 18.79 -2.25
C TYR A 155 -7.46 20.06 -1.46
N LEU A 156 -6.46 20.51 -0.72
CA LEU A 156 -6.53 21.61 0.22
C LEU A 156 -5.39 22.57 -0.15
N PRO A 157 -5.71 23.75 -0.74
CA PRO A 157 -4.74 24.75 -1.14
C PRO A 157 -3.85 25.21 0.03
N PRO A 158 -2.70 25.85 -0.24
CA PRO A 158 -1.85 26.38 0.82
C PRO A 158 -2.63 27.32 1.74
N SER A 159 -2.39 27.21 3.05
CA SER A 159 -3.02 28.06 4.08
C SER A 159 -4.55 27.96 4.15
N PHE A 160 -5.16 26.95 3.51
CA PHE A 160 -6.59 26.68 3.59
C PHE A 160 -6.96 26.08 4.94
N GLN A 161 -7.83 26.78 5.69
CA GLN A 161 -8.27 26.35 7.01
C GLN A 161 -9.27 25.18 6.93
N HIS A 162 -8.89 24.02 7.46
CA HIS A 162 -9.67 22.79 7.43
C HIS A 162 -9.44 21.89 8.65
N SER A 163 -10.30 20.91 8.85
CA SER A 163 -10.14 19.83 9.81
C SER A 163 -10.62 18.51 9.20
N VAL A 164 -9.82 17.46 9.32
CA VAL A 164 -10.23 16.09 8.98
C VAL A 164 -10.55 15.37 10.28
N LYS A 165 -11.69 14.70 10.35
CA LYS A 165 -12.10 13.92 11.52
C LYS A 165 -12.43 12.49 11.12
N CYS A 166 -12.19 11.56 12.04
CA CYS A 166 -12.68 10.20 11.92
C CYS A 166 -13.41 9.79 13.21
N ASP A 167 -14.66 9.35 13.07
CA ASP A 167 -15.48 8.85 14.19
C ASP A 167 -15.42 7.32 14.32
N ALA A 168 -14.61 6.65 13.49
CA ALA A 168 -14.46 5.19 13.51
C ALA A 168 -13.00 4.80 13.25
N SER A 169 -12.67 4.29 12.07
CA SER A 169 -11.30 4.03 11.67
C SER A 169 -11.13 4.40 10.21
N ALA A 170 -10.00 5.01 9.87
CA ALA A 170 -9.65 5.32 8.49
C ALA A 170 -8.14 5.21 8.27
N THR A 171 -7.77 4.77 7.08
CA THR A 171 -6.40 4.87 6.59
C THR A 171 -6.38 5.81 5.40
N LEU A 172 -5.53 6.82 5.47
CA LEU A 172 -5.33 7.83 4.44
C LEU A 172 -3.92 7.69 3.86
N VAL A 173 -3.78 7.95 2.56
CA VAL A 173 -2.50 8.37 2.00
C VAL A 173 -2.55 9.89 1.81
N VAL A 174 -1.53 10.56 2.34
CA VAL A 174 -1.47 12.02 2.35
C VAL A 174 -0.19 12.47 1.65
N PHE A 175 -0.34 13.44 0.77
CA PHE A 175 0.75 14.16 0.15
C PHE A 175 0.72 15.61 0.64
N GLU A 176 1.88 16.15 1.01
CA GLU A 176 2.01 17.57 1.30
C GLU A 176 3.24 18.14 0.61
N ARG A 177 3.13 19.38 0.17
CA ARG A 177 4.18 20.09 -0.55
C ARG A 177 4.12 21.57 -0.24
N ARG A 178 5.27 22.24 -0.23
CA ARG A 178 5.30 23.71 -0.22
C ARG A 178 4.86 24.19 -1.59
N TYR A 179 3.73 24.91 -1.64
CA TYR A 179 3.12 25.36 -2.88
C TYR A 179 4.02 26.35 -3.62
N ALA A 180 4.29 26.09 -4.90
CA ALA A 180 5.00 27.02 -5.77
C ALA A 180 4.03 28.02 -6.39
N SER A 181 3.76 29.12 -5.68
CA SER A 181 2.83 30.15 -6.12
C SER A 181 3.24 30.78 -7.45
N LEU A 182 2.27 30.92 -8.36
CA LEU A 182 2.42 31.64 -9.62
C LEU A 182 1.46 32.84 -9.65
N GLU A 183 1.94 34.01 -10.07
CA GLU A 183 1.15 35.24 -10.06
C GLU A 183 -0.14 35.10 -10.90
N ASN A 184 -1.27 35.54 -10.35
CA ASN A 184 -2.61 35.44 -10.95
C ASN A 184 -3.19 34.02 -11.05
N TYR A 185 -2.53 33.00 -10.48
CA TYR A 185 -3.06 31.65 -10.40
C TYR A 185 -3.26 31.24 -8.94
N VAL A 186 -4.48 30.80 -8.62
CA VAL A 186 -4.87 30.37 -7.28
C VAL A 186 -5.51 29.00 -7.39
N ALA A 187 -5.00 28.05 -6.61
CA ALA A 187 -5.58 26.71 -6.53
C ALA A 187 -6.81 26.73 -5.60
N GLU A 188 -7.84 25.98 -5.96
CA GLU A 188 -9.11 25.96 -5.23
C GLU A 188 -9.30 24.62 -4.50
N PRO A 189 -9.95 24.61 -3.32
CA PRO A 189 -10.23 23.37 -2.62
C PRO A 189 -11.10 22.46 -3.47
N THR A 190 -10.73 21.20 -3.57
CA THR A 190 -11.43 20.20 -4.38
C THR A 190 -11.72 18.98 -3.53
N ILE A 191 -12.97 18.52 -3.51
CA ILE A 191 -13.38 17.26 -2.89
C ILE A 191 -14.14 16.45 -3.93
N SER A 192 -13.71 15.22 -4.20
CA SER A 192 -14.31 14.36 -5.22
C SER A 192 -13.92 12.89 -4.99
N SER A 193 -14.25 12.03 -5.96
CA SER A 193 -13.87 10.61 -6.01
C SER A 193 -13.26 10.25 -7.36
N THR A 194 -12.45 9.18 -7.41
CA THR A 194 -11.78 8.73 -8.64
C THR A 194 -12.79 8.35 -9.71
N GLU A 195 -13.87 7.64 -9.34
CA GLU A 195 -14.96 7.25 -10.25
C GLU A 195 -15.59 8.42 -11.02
N LYS A 196 -15.54 9.64 -10.47
CA LYS A 196 -16.10 10.85 -11.09
C LYS A 196 -15.14 11.51 -12.07
N GLN A 197 -13.88 11.09 -12.09
CA GLN A 197 -12.88 11.64 -13.01
C GLN A 197 -13.01 10.97 -14.37
N PRO A 198 -12.95 11.75 -15.47
CA PRO A 198 -13.02 11.18 -16.80
C PRO A 198 -11.77 10.36 -17.10
N LEU A 199 -11.97 9.29 -17.87
CA LEU A 199 -10.86 8.63 -18.55
C LEU A 199 -10.27 9.57 -19.58
N LEU A 200 -8.94 9.70 -19.56
CA LEU A 200 -8.20 10.51 -20.51
C LEU A 200 -7.60 9.64 -21.60
N GLU A 201 -7.46 10.21 -22.78
CA GLU A 201 -6.71 9.58 -23.87
C GLU A 201 -5.23 9.47 -23.50
N THR A 202 -4.64 8.32 -23.80
CA THR A 202 -3.22 8.00 -23.55
C THR A 202 -2.54 7.62 -24.87
N PRO A 203 -2.23 8.58 -25.75
CA PRO A 203 -1.67 8.28 -27.07
C PRO A 203 -0.37 7.46 -26.98
N GLY A 204 -0.35 6.29 -27.60
CA GLY A 204 0.80 5.39 -27.62
C GLY A 204 0.91 4.46 -26.42
N GLU A 205 -0.04 4.51 -25.48
CA GLU A 205 -0.07 3.68 -24.28
C GLU A 205 -1.43 2.96 -24.16
N VAL A 206 -1.47 1.90 -23.35
CA VAL A 206 -2.65 1.02 -23.21
C VAL A 206 -3.38 1.16 -21.88
N PHE A 207 -2.75 1.82 -20.89
CA PHE A 207 -3.34 1.99 -19.56
C PHE A 207 -4.49 2.99 -19.55
N GLU A 208 -5.43 2.78 -18.64
CA GLU A 208 -6.45 3.79 -18.35
C GLU A 208 -5.87 4.87 -17.43
N LEU A 209 -6.09 6.15 -17.76
CA LEU A 209 -5.59 7.28 -16.98
C LEU A 209 -6.72 8.17 -16.48
N ARG A 210 -6.71 8.46 -15.18
CA ARG A 210 -7.49 9.54 -14.56
C ARG A 210 -6.55 10.52 -13.86
N LYS A 211 -6.85 11.82 -13.96
CA LYS A 211 -6.19 12.89 -13.18
C LYS A 211 -7.15 13.39 -12.12
N LEU A 212 -6.70 13.48 -10.88
CA LEU A 212 -7.55 13.86 -9.76
C LEU A 212 -7.57 15.38 -9.53
N LEU A 213 -6.58 16.12 -10.03
CA LEU A 213 -6.57 17.58 -9.97
C LEU A 213 -6.72 18.21 -11.36
N PRO A 214 -7.26 19.44 -11.45
CA PRO A 214 -7.25 20.18 -12.71
C PRO A 214 -5.84 20.35 -13.28
N THR A 215 -5.75 20.46 -14.60
CA THR A 215 -4.47 20.66 -15.31
C THR A 215 -4.12 22.13 -15.54
N SER A 216 -4.79 23.04 -14.84
CA SER A 216 -4.51 24.48 -14.94
C SER A 216 -3.19 24.81 -14.23
N LEU A 217 -2.59 25.94 -14.61
CA LEU A 217 -1.31 26.43 -14.05
C LEU A 217 -1.36 26.79 -12.56
N ALA A 218 -2.55 26.77 -11.95
CA ALA A 218 -2.71 26.96 -10.52
C ALA A 218 -2.24 25.75 -9.70
N TYR A 219 -2.13 24.57 -10.30
CA TYR A 219 -1.72 23.34 -9.61
C TYR A 219 -0.30 22.98 -10.04
N ASP A 220 0.61 22.88 -9.08
CA ASP A 220 2.04 22.63 -9.33
C ASP A 220 2.44 21.14 -9.23
N PHE A 221 1.44 20.27 -8.99
CA PHE A 221 1.49 18.82 -9.08
C PHE A 221 0.13 18.25 -9.49
N ASN A 222 0.07 16.95 -9.76
CA ASN A 222 -1.19 16.22 -9.98
C ASN A 222 -1.10 14.82 -9.38
N ILE A 223 -2.26 14.20 -9.13
CA ILE A 223 -2.36 12.80 -8.70
C ILE A 223 -3.04 12.03 -9.81
N HIS A 224 -2.38 10.96 -10.26
CA HIS A 224 -2.88 10.11 -11.33
C HIS A 224 -3.30 8.76 -10.76
N ILE A 225 -4.40 8.22 -11.30
CA ILE A 225 -4.77 6.81 -11.15
C ILE A 225 -4.54 6.16 -12.52
N MET A 226 -3.74 5.10 -12.53
CA MET A 226 -3.34 4.38 -13.73
C MET A 226 -3.70 2.91 -13.56
N ASP A 227 -4.62 2.42 -14.38
CA ASP A 227 -5.07 1.03 -14.37
C ASP A 227 -4.48 0.27 -15.56
N PHE A 228 -3.93 -0.90 -15.29
CA PHE A 228 -3.34 -1.80 -16.28
C PHE A 228 -4.03 -3.16 -16.19
N GLN A 229 -4.47 -3.69 -17.32
CA GLN A 229 -4.93 -5.07 -17.38
C GLN A 229 -3.75 -6.04 -17.24
N PRO A 230 -3.97 -7.29 -16.77
CA PRO A 230 -2.91 -8.28 -16.66
C PRO A 230 -2.17 -8.49 -17.99
N GLY A 231 -0.86 -8.21 -17.98
CA GLY A 231 0.02 -8.33 -19.15
C GLY A 231 0.29 -7.01 -19.88
N GLU A 232 -0.44 -5.94 -19.56
CA GLU A 232 -0.15 -4.59 -20.05
C GLU A 232 1.07 -3.99 -19.36
N PHE A 233 1.75 -3.08 -20.06
CA PHE A 233 2.95 -2.41 -19.60
C PHE A 233 3.12 -1.07 -20.32
N LEU A 234 3.99 -0.21 -19.77
CA LEU A 234 4.38 1.04 -20.43
C LEU A 234 5.20 0.79 -21.70
N ASN A 235 4.72 1.29 -22.83
CA ASN A 235 5.45 1.22 -24.09
C ASN A 235 6.69 2.11 -24.02
N VAL A 236 6.53 3.35 -23.53
CA VAL A 236 7.63 4.27 -23.29
C VAL A 236 8.44 3.90 -22.03
N LYS A 237 9.76 4.01 -22.12
CA LYS A 237 10.67 3.83 -20.96
C LYS A 237 10.98 5.25 -20.48
N GLU A 238 10.10 5.77 -19.62
CA GLU A 238 10.10 7.18 -19.24
C GLU A 238 11.46 7.64 -18.71
N PHE A 239 11.88 8.82 -19.18
CA PHE A 239 13.04 9.54 -18.67
C PHE A 239 12.71 11.03 -18.71
N HIS A 240 12.35 11.58 -17.55
CA HIS A 240 11.88 12.95 -17.43
C HIS A 240 12.29 13.57 -16.09
N TYR A 241 12.22 14.89 -15.98
CA TYR A 241 12.60 15.61 -14.76
C TYR A 241 11.56 15.50 -13.62
N ASN A 242 10.33 15.05 -13.91
CA ASN A 242 9.29 14.91 -12.90
C ASN A 242 9.69 13.89 -11.83
N GLN A 243 9.27 14.14 -10.59
CA GLN A 243 9.44 13.24 -9.46
C GLN A 243 8.13 12.52 -9.15
N HIS A 244 8.20 11.28 -8.69
CA HIS A 244 7.03 10.46 -8.40
C HIS A 244 7.06 9.89 -6.98
N GLY A 245 5.88 9.79 -6.37
CA GLY A 245 5.61 8.96 -5.19
C GLY A 245 4.32 8.21 -5.45
N LEU A 246 4.38 6.88 -5.53
CA LEU A 246 3.24 6.06 -5.89
C LEU A 246 2.91 5.04 -4.80
N LEU A 247 1.62 4.71 -4.69
CA LEU A 247 1.11 3.62 -3.87
C LEU A 247 0.40 2.63 -4.78
N LEU A 248 0.79 1.35 -4.74
CA LEU A 248 0.08 0.31 -5.46
C LEU A 248 -1.23 -0.02 -4.73
N LEU A 249 -2.36 0.45 -5.26
CA LEU A 249 -3.68 0.29 -4.65
C LEU A 249 -4.22 -1.14 -4.84
N GLU A 250 -4.05 -1.69 -6.05
CA GLU A 250 -4.57 -3.00 -6.42
C GLU A 250 -3.59 -3.76 -7.31
N GLY A 251 -3.81 -5.07 -7.40
CA GLY A 251 -3.02 -5.94 -8.25
C GLY A 251 -1.57 -6.13 -7.78
N GLN A 252 -0.72 -6.43 -8.75
CA GLN A 252 0.70 -6.74 -8.58
C GLN A 252 1.38 -6.62 -9.94
N GLY A 253 2.69 -6.38 -9.96
CA GLY A 253 3.44 -6.23 -11.19
C GLY A 253 4.93 -6.32 -10.97
N ILE A 254 5.69 -5.99 -12.01
CA ILE A 254 7.13 -5.83 -11.94
C ILE A 254 7.45 -4.38 -12.31
N TYR A 255 8.10 -3.67 -11.41
CA TYR A 255 8.52 -2.28 -11.64
C TYR A 255 10.01 -2.24 -11.93
N ARG A 256 10.41 -1.52 -12.99
CA ARG A 256 11.83 -1.29 -13.31
C ARG A 256 12.25 0.12 -12.89
N LEU A 257 13.30 0.23 -12.10
CA LEU A 257 13.89 1.51 -11.66
C LEU A 257 15.40 1.50 -11.92
N GLY A 258 15.83 2.29 -12.90
CA GLY A 258 17.18 2.20 -13.47
C GLY A 258 17.44 0.80 -14.03
N ASP A 259 18.44 0.12 -13.48
CA ASP A 259 18.80 -1.26 -13.85
C ASP A 259 18.21 -2.33 -12.89
N ASN A 260 17.36 -1.93 -11.94
CA ASN A 260 16.75 -2.83 -10.98
C ASN A 260 15.33 -3.21 -11.43
N TRP A 261 15.00 -4.50 -11.29
CA TRP A 261 13.65 -5.03 -11.49
C TRP A 261 13.11 -5.49 -10.14
N ILE A 262 11.95 -4.99 -9.75
CA ILE A 262 11.39 -5.15 -8.41
C ILE A 262 10.01 -5.80 -8.52
N ARG A 263 9.74 -6.77 -7.64
CA ARG A 263 8.46 -7.48 -7.53
C ARG A 263 7.88 -7.34 -6.13
#